data_AF-A0A8B4BYF2-F1
#
_entry.id   AF-A0A8B4BYF2-F1
#
_cell.length_a   1.000
_cell.length_b   1.000
_cell.length_c   1.000
_cell.angle_alpha   90.00
_cell.angle_beta   90.00
_cell.angle_gamma   90.00
#
_symmetry.space_group_name_H-M   'P 1'
#
loop_
_entity.id
_entity.type
_entity.pdbx_description
1 polymer ?
#
loop_
_entity_poly.entity_id
_entity_poly.type
_entity_poly.pdbx_seq_one_letter_code
_entity_poly.pdbx_strand_id
1 'polypeptide(L)'
;MKNHGGNRELIYVHANEVNHYVLSHGICFYEFYHAFPNLTNLLLLRHQFEAGTVNLHTLFEYADEETIGRLLEEDIYSYGDFCWVDFEDEEGLDLLEGYEIAELLYLSHMKHHLRRPFYRKLNNRFVYLSQDDGYYSKIYFRSFRDFYAMLGCVVAERINRIKGEKPFLFGRKKRKALPAIPVEVLLPLLDKMKEGMVISMEYAVQTRVQIEMYV
;
A
#
# COMPACT_ATOMS: atom_id res chain seq x y z
N MET A 1 -9.22 12.67 -14.84
CA MET A 1 -8.32 12.93 -13.69
C MET A 1 -8.56 11.81 -12.70
N LYS A 2 -7.56 10.97 -12.39
CA LYS A 2 -7.73 9.87 -11.41
C LYS A 2 -8.12 10.46 -10.05
N ASN A 3 -9.19 9.96 -9.44
CA ASN A 3 -9.72 10.52 -8.22
C ASN A 3 -9.04 9.85 -7.03
N HIS A 4 -7.81 10.29 -6.72
CA HIS A 4 -7.15 9.87 -5.49
C HIS A 4 -7.83 10.60 -4.32
N GLY A 5 -8.89 10.03 -3.74
CA GLY A 5 -9.78 10.71 -2.78
C GLY A 5 -9.18 11.06 -1.41
N GLY A 6 -7.85 11.05 -1.27
CA GLY A 6 -7.14 11.54 -0.09
C GLY A 6 -6.48 12.89 -0.34
N ASN A 7 -6.35 13.71 0.71
CA ASN A 7 -5.48 14.89 0.67
C ASN A 7 -4.04 14.43 0.38
N ARG A 8 -3.52 14.72 -0.81
CA ARG A 8 -2.23 14.22 -1.33
C ARG A 8 -1.03 14.60 -0.46
N GLU A 9 -1.22 15.57 0.44
CA GLU A 9 -0.16 16.15 1.26
C GLU A 9 -0.17 15.66 2.72
N LEU A 10 -1.18 14.86 3.11
CA LEU A 10 -1.29 14.29 4.45
C LEU A 10 -1.16 12.76 4.38
N ILE A 11 -0.37 12.20 5.28
CA ILE A 11 -0.33 10.76 5.56
C ILE A 11 -0.60 10.58 7.04
N TYR A 12 -1.58 9.76 7.38
CA TYR A 12 -1.73 9.26 8.74
C TYR A 12 -1.31 7.81 8.78
N VAL A 13 -0.60 7.41 9.84
CA VAL A 13 -0.27 6.02 10.13
C VAL A 13 -0.50 5.73 11.60
N HIS A 14 -1.08 4.56 11.89
CA HIS A 14 -1.14 3.99 13.23
C HIS A 14 -0.72 2.52 13.17
N ALA A 15 0.43 2.21 13.78
CA ALA A 15 1.12 0.95 13.67
C ALA A 15 0.81 0.02 14.86
N ASN A 16 0.34 -1.19 14.56
CA ASN A 16 0.18 -2.27 15.53
C ASN A 16 1.16 -3.42 15.20
N GLU A 17 2.39 -3.30 15.70
CA GLU A 17 3.45 -4.30 15.50
C GLU A 17 3.06 -5.67 16.05
N VAL A 18 2.39 -5.72 17.20
CA VAL A 18 1.96 -6.98 17.85
C VAL A 18 1.02 -7.79 16.95
N ASN A 19 0.10 -7.11 16.28
CA ASN A 19 -0.88 -7.72 15.37
C ASN A 19 -0.48 -7.63 13.89
N HIS A 20 0.75 -7.19 13.60
CA HIS A 20 1.31 -7.14 12.27
C HIS A 20 0.54 -6.27 11.26
N TYR A 21 -0.11 -5.17 11.69
CA TYR A 21 -0.84 -4.29 10.77
C TYR A 21 -0.59 -2.81 11.01
N VAL A 22 -0.81 -2.01 9.97
CA VAL A 22 -0.86 -0.54 10.02
C VAL A 22 -2.21 -0.07 9.51
N LEU A 23 -2.82 0.87 10.24
CA LEU A 23 -3.93 1.68 9.73
C LEU A 23 -3.34 2.91 9.07
N SER A 24 -3.80 3.25 7.87
CA SER A 24 -3.31 4.42 7.15
C SER A 24 -4.41 5.19 6.44
N HIS A 25 -4.20 6.51 6.36
CA HIS A 25 -4.92 7.41 5.47
C HIS A 25 -3.91 8.11 4.57
N GLY A 26 -4.31 8.36 3.33
CA GLY A 26 -3.55 9.10 2.34
C GLY A 26 -2.80 8.20 1.36
N ILE A 27 -2.40 6.98 1.74
CA ILE A 27 -1.60 6.08 0.88
C ILE A 27 -2.52 5.19 0.03
N CYS A 28 -2.44 5.31 -1.30
CA CYS A 28 -3.23 4.50 -2.23
C CYS A 28 -2.46 3.28 -2.75
N PHE A 29 -3.17 2.33 -3.36
CA PHE A 29 -2.59 1.10 -3.91
C PHE A 29 -1.47 1.36 -4.91
N TYR A 30 -1.63 2.36 -5.79
CA TYR A 30 -0.61 2.73 -6.76
C TYR A 30 0.73 3.10 -6.09
N GLU A 31 0.68 3.92 -5.04
CA GLU A 31 1.87 4.30 -4.26
C GLU A 31 2.45 3.12 -3.49
N PHE A 32 1.59 2.24 -2.94
CA PHE A 32 2.02 1.01 -2.29
C PHE A 32 2.77 0.09 -3.27
N TYR A 33 2.21 -0.13 -4.46
CA TYR A 33 2.79 -1.01 -5.48
C TYR A 33 4.15 -0.49 -5.97
N HIS A 34 4.30 0.84 -6.09
CA HIS A 34 5.59 1.43 -6.46
C HIS A 34 6.71 1.15 -5.46
N ALA A 35 6.40 0.93 -4.18
CA ALA A 35 7.38 0.48 -3.20
C ALA A 35 7.77 -1.00 -3.36
N PHE A 36 6.93 -1.82 -4.00
CA PHE A 36 7.13 -3.26 -4.20
C PHE A 36 6.75 -3.69 -5.63
N PRO A 37 7.48 -3.21 -6.65
CA PRO A 37 7.14 -3.47 -8.05
C PRO A 37 7.33 -4.94 -8.46
N ASN A 38 7.88 -5.77 -7.58
CA ASN A 38 8.05 -7.21 -7.77
C ASN A 38 6.86 -8.04 -7.28
N LEU A 39 5.77 -7.40 -6.82
CA LEU A 39 4.51 -8.08 -6.57
C LEU A 39 3.87 -8.45 -7.90
N THR A 40 3.80 -9.74 -8.20
CA THR A 40 3.26 -10.23 -9.48
C THR A 40 1.84 -10.75 -9.35
N ASN A 41 1.47 -11.28 -8.18
CA ASN A 41 0.24 -12.05 -8.01
C ASN A 41 -0.57 -11.52 -6.82
N LEU A 42 -1.78 -11.01 -7.08
CA LEU A 42 -2.70 -10.46 -6.09
C LEU A 42 -4.04 -11.18 -6.16
N LEU A 43 -4.37 -11.95 -5.14
CA LEU A 43 -5.69 -12.57 -4.96
C LEU A 43 -6.68 -11.47 -4.54
N LEU A 44 -7.67 -11.19 -5.37
CA LEU A 44 -8.62 -10.11 -5.19
C LEU A 44 -9.82 -10.60 -4.37
N LEU A 45 -9.93 -10.12 -3.13
CA LEU A 45 -10.99 -10.53 -2.21
C LEU A 45 -12.24 -9.64 -2.29
N ARG A 46 -12.04 -8.36 -2.63
CA ARG A 46 -13.08 -7.37 -2.96
C ARG A 46 -12.53 -6.39 -3.97
N HIS A 47 -13.19 -6.23 -5.11
CA HIS A 47 -12.77 -5.35 -6.20
C HIS A 47 -13.94 -5.13 -7.18
N GLN A 48 -13.75 -4.23 -8.13
CA GLN A 48 -14.55 -4.12 -9.35
C GLN A 48 -13.69 -4.26 -10.62
N PHE A 49 -12.48 -4.83 -10.46
CA PHE A 49 -11.57 -5.05 -11.58
C PHE A 49 -12.11 -6.14 -12.51
N GLU A 50 -12.40 -5.81 -13.77
CA GLU A 50 -13.02 -6.72 -14.75
C GLU A 50 -12.02 -7.63 -15.48
N ALA A 51 -10.73 -7.35 -15.30
CA ALA A 51 -9.65 -7.94 -16.07
C ALA A 51 -8.90 -9.03 -15.29
N GLY A 52 -9.48 -9.51 -14.19
CA GLY A 52 -8.94 -10.57 -13.36
C GLY A 52 -9.14 -11.96 -13.96
N THR A 53 -8.34 -12.92 -13.49
CA THR A 53 -8.48 -14.34 -13.81
C THR A 53 -9.10 -15.06 -12.64
N VAL A 54 -10.05 -15.96 -12.90
CA VAL A 54 -10.71 -16.75 -11.84
C VAL A 54 -9.89 -18.00 -11.54
N ASN A 55 -9.48 -18.19 -10.28
CA ASN A 55 -8.98 -19.48 -9.82
C ASN A 55 -10.18 -20.42 -9.55
N LEU A 56 -10.20 -21.59 -10.18
CA LEU A 56 -11.38 -22.47 -10.19
C LEU A 56 -11.62 -23.19 -8.85
N HIS A 57 -10.59 -23.36 -8.03
CA HIS A 57 -10.71 -24.01 -6.73
C HIS A 57 -11.28 -23.06 -5.67
N THR A 58 -10.74 -21.84 -5.61
CA THR A 58 -11.12 -20.84 -4.60
C THR A 58 -12.29 -19.97 -5.02
N LEU A 59 -12.56 -19.89 -6.33
CA LEU A 59 -13.54 -19.00 -6.97
C LEU A 59 -13.24 -17.50 -6.80
N PHE A 60 -12.08 -17.15 -6.27
CA PHE A 60 -11.60 -15.77 -6.26
C PHE A 60 -10.99 -15.42 -7.61
N GLU A 61 -11.13 -14.14 -7.97
CA GLU A 61 -10.33 -13.57 -9.03
C GLU A 61 -8.95 -13.16 -8.52
N TYR A 62 -7.96 -13.17 -9.40
CA TYR A 62 -6.64 -12.64 -9.12
C TYR A 62 -6.13 -11.79 -10.29
N ALA A 63 -5.24 -10.85 -9.97
CA ALA A 63 -4.41 -10.16 -10.95
C ALA A 63 -3.00 -10.76 -10.90
N ASP A 64 -2.46 -11.11 -12.05
CA ASP A 64 -1.12 -11.65 -12.27
C ASP A 64 -0.20 -10.62 -12.96
N GLU A 65 1.02 -11.02 -13.31
CA GLU A 65 2.01 -10.15 -13.94
C GLU A 65 1.50 -9.50 -15.24
N GLU A 66 0.64 -10.19 -16.00
CA GLU A 66 0.08 -9.68 -17.25
C GLU A 66 -0.99 -8.62 -17.02
N THR A 67 -1.76 -8.75 -15.93
CA THR A 67 -2.97 -7.97 -15.69
C THR A 67 -2.79 -6.87 -14.64
N ILE A 68 -1.77 -6.96 -13.79
CA ILE A 68 -1.50 -5.98 -12.72
C ILE A 68 -1.23 -4.58 -13.26
N GLY A 69 -0.62 -4.47 -14.44
CA GLY A 69 -0.42 -3.19 -15.13
C GLY A 69 -1.75 -2.48 -15.41
N ARG A 70 -2.78 -3.23 -15.82
CA ARG A 70 -4.13 -2.69 -16.04
C ARG A 70 -4.78 -2.29 -14.73
N LEU A 71 -4.62 -3.09 -13.68
CA LEU A 71 -5.14 -2.77 -12.34
C LEU A 71 -4.56 -1.45 -11.80
N LEU A 72 -3.29 -1.15 -12.07
CA LEU A 72 -2.66 0.14 -11.70
C LEU A 72 -3.20 1.35 -12.48
N GLU A 73 -3.84 1.10 -13.63
CA GLU A 73 -4.44 2.15 -14.46
C GLU A 73 -5.84 2.55 -13.99
N GLU A 74 -6.52 1.68 -13.25
CA GLU A 74 -7.89 1.84 -12.76
C GLU A 74 -8.08 2.99 -11.75
N ASP A 75 -9.33 3.44 -11.63
CA ASP A 75 -9.77 4.36 -10.57
C ASP A 75 -10.23 3.57 -9.34
N ILE A 76 -9.29 2.94 -8.66
CA ILE A 76 -9.56 2.01 -7.55
C ILE A 76 -10.37 2.67 -6.42
N TYR A 77 -10.23 3.98 -6.22
CA TYR A 77 -11.05 4.72 -5.26
C TYR A 77 -12.55 4.54 -5.53
N SER A 78 -12.96 4.51 -6.80
CA SER A 78 -14.36 4.34 -7.21
C SER A 78 -14.91 2.94 -6.94
N TYR A 79 -14.05 1.95 -6.65
CA TYR A 79 -14.49 0.59 -6.33
C TYR A 79 -15.19 0.53 -4.98
N GLY A 80 -14.97 1.52 -4.11
CA GLY A 80 -15.32 1.46 -2.70
C GLY A 80 -14.36 0.53 -1.96
N ASP A 81 -14.77 -0.73 -1.78
CA ASP A 81 -13.91 -1.72 -1.15
C ASP A 81 -12.88 -2.27 -2.14
N PHE A 82 -11.61 -2.20 -1.74
CA PHE A 82 -10.51 -2.84 -2.46
C PHE A 82 -9.67 -3.66 -1.49
N CYS A 83 -9.75 -4.98 -1.59
CA CYS A 83 -9.09 -5.91 -0.69
C CYS A 83 -8.37 -7.00 -1.46
N TRP A 84 -7.12 -7.26 -1.10
CA TRP A 84 -6.32 -8.31 -1.74
C TRP A 84 -5.27 -8.91 -0.79
N VAL A 85 -4.77 -10.08 -1.18
CA VAL A 85 -3.68 -10.81 -0.54
C VAL A 85 -2.67 -11.17 -1.63
N ASP A 86 -1.38 -10.90 -1.45
CA ASP A 86 -0.39 -11.39 -2.41
C ASP A 86 -0.21 -12.90 -2.28
N PHE A 87 0.23 -13.57 -3.34
CA PHE A 87 0.55 -14.99 -3.26
C PHE A 87 1.73 -15.34 -4.16
N GLU A 88 2.36 -16.48 -3.92
CA GLU A 88 3.54 -16.92 -4.68
C GLU A 88 3.15 -17.47 -6.06
N ASP A 89 2.26 -18.46 -6.09
CA ASP A 89 1.80 -19.14 -7.31
C ASP A 89 0.39 -19.72 -7.17
N GLU A 90 -0.23 -20.10 -8.29
CA GLU A 90 -1.57 -20.70 -8.32
C GLU A 90 -1.66 -22.05 -7.58
N GLU A 91 -0.57 -22.82 -7.51
CA GLU A 91 -0.56 -24.09 -6.77
C GLU A 91 -0.90 -23.85 -5.29
N GLY A 92 -0.39 -22.75 -4.72
CA GLY A 92 -0.76 -22.29 -3.39
C GLY A 92 -2.26 -22.01 -3.21
N LEU A 93 -2.94 -21.49 -4.23
CA LEU A 93 -4.39 -21.26 -4.23
C LEU A 93 -5.15 -22.58 -4.25
N ASP A 94 -4.77 -23.49 -5.15
CA ASP A 94 -5.44 -24.79 -5.33
C ASP A 94 -5.30 -25.72 -4.12
N LEU A 95 -4.29 -25.47 -3.27
CA LEU A 95 -4.08 -26.18 -2.03
C LEU A 95 -4.88 -25.62 -0.84
N LEU A 96 -5.50 -24.44 -0.98
CA LEU A 96 -6.27 -23.83 0.12
C LEU A 96 -7.41 -24.74 0.56
N GLU A 97 -7.60 -24.87 1.87
CA GLU A 97 -8.72 -25.65 2.41
C GLU A 97 -9.94 -24.75 2.63
N GLY A 98 -11.12 -25.36 2.72
CA GLY A 98 -12.37 -24.61 2.86
C GLY A 98 -12.40 -23.66 4.06
N TYR A 99 -11.70 -23.97 5.16
CA TYR A 99 -11.60 -23.05 6.30
C TYR A 99 -10.69 -21.85 6.00
N GLU A 100 -9.63 -21.99 5.20
CA GLU A 100 -8.76 -20.88 4.81
C GLU A 100 -9.49 -19.96 3.82
N ILE A 101 -10.26 -20.53 2.88
CA ILE A 101 -11.14 -19.77 1.97
C ILE A 101 -12.19 -19.00 2.79
N ALA A 102 -12.81 -19.63 3.79
CA ALA A 102 -13.75 -18.97 4.69
C ALA A 102 -13.08 -17.85 5.52
N GLU A 103 -11.84 -18.05 5.97
CA GLU A 103 -11.04 -17.02 6.65
C GLU A 103 -10.76 -15.82 5.74
N LEU A 104 -10.43 -16.04 4.46
CA LEU A 104 -10.25 -14.96 3.47
C LEU A 104 -11.54 -14.17 3.21
N LEU A 105 -12.68 -14.85 3.08
CA LEU A 105 -14.00 -14.22 2.94
C LEU A 105 -14.35 -13.37 4.17
N TYR A 106 -14.15 -13.92 5.36
CA TYR A 106 -14.34 -13.20 6.62
C TYR A 106 -13.41 -11.98 6.70
N LEU A 107 -12.14 -12.15 6.34
CA LEU A 107 -11.11 -11.12 6.39
C LEU A 107 -11.49 -9.90 5.54
N SER A 108 -11.94 -10.12 4.31
CA SER A 108 -12.31 -9.04 3.40
C SER A 108 -13.63 -8.38 3.79
N HIS A 109 -14.56 -9.13 4.38
CA HIS A 109 -15.86 -8.60 4.83
C HIS A 109 -15.75 -7.79 6.12
N MET A 110 -15.10 -8.36 7.14
CA MET A 110 -15.03 -7.76 8.48
C MET A 110 -13.84 -6.81 8.66
N LYS A 111 -12.91 -6.77 7.69
CA LYS A 111 -11.60 -6.10 7.80
C LYS A 111 -10.82 -6.53 9.06
N HIS A 112 -11.09 -7.74 9.51
CA HIS A 112 -10.55 -8.33 10.73
C HIS A 112 -10.29 -9.81 10.50
N HIS A 113 -9.28 -10.35 11.18
CA HIS A 113 -8.83 -11.71 10.95
C HIS A 113 -9.28 -12.63 12.08
N LEU A 114 -9.67 -13.87 11.78
CA LEU A 114 -9.89 -14.89 12.83
C LEU A 114 -8.56 -15.41 13.36
N ARG A 115 -7.60 -15.60 12.45
CA ARG A 115 -6.19 -15.92 12.70
C ARG A 115 -5.33 -14.97 11.90
N ARG A 116 -4.09 -14.73 12.34
CA ARG A 116 -3.19 -13.80 11.62
C ARG A 116 -3.16 -14.16 10.13
N PRO A 117 -3.40 -13.21 9.21
CA PRO A 117 -3.73 -13.53 7.84
C PRO A 117 -2.46 -13.74 6.99
N PHE A 118 -1.58 -14.64 7.46
CA PHE A 118 -0.38 -15.08 6.76
C PHE A 118 -0.47 -16.59 6.53
N TYR A 119 -0.94 -16.95 5.33
CA TYR A 119 -1.19 -18.31 4.93
C TYR A 119 0.10 -18.93 4.41
N ARG A 120 0.43 -20.12 4.92
CA ARG A 120 1.64 -20.84 4.51
C ARG A 120 1.59 -21.23 3.04
N LYS A 121 0.42 -21.63 2.55
CA LYS A 121 0.19 -22.09 1.17
C LYS A 121 0.32 -20.95 0.14
N LEU A 122 -0.10 -19.74 0.52
CA LEU A 122 0.06 -18.55 -0.33
C LEU A 122 1.45 -17.92 -0.23
N ASN A 123 2.17 -18.20 0.85
CA ASN A 123 3.42 -17.53 1.21
C ASN A 123 3.32 -15.98 1.19
N ASN A 124 2.13 -15.45 1.48
CA ASN A 124 1.80 -14.04 1.33
C ASN A 124 2.59 -13.12 2.28
N ARG A 125 3.09 -12.00 1.77
CA ARG A 125 3.82 -10.98 2.56
C ARG A 125 2.91 -9.88 3.07
N PHE A 126 1.81 -9.63 2.38
CA PHE A 126 0.91 -8.52 2.57
C PHE A 126 -0.56 -8.98 2.58
N VAL A 127 -1.38 -8.18 3.25
CA VAL A 127 -2.84 -8.21 3.11
C VAL A 127 -3.27 -6.76 3.11
N TYR A 128 -3.89 -6.31 2.02
CA TYR A 128 -4.34 -4.94 1.88
C TYR A 128 -5.85 -4.90 2.00
N LEU A 129 -6.37 -4.21 3.02
CA LEU A 129 -7.80 -4.10 3.27
C LEU A 129 -8.21 -2.64 3.27
N SER A 130 -8.69 -2.14 2.13
CA SER A 130 -9.08 -0.75 1.97
C SER A 130 -10.58 -0.57 1.85
N GLN A 131 -11.03 0.57 2.36
CA GLN A 131 -12.30 1.21 2.07
C GLN A 131 -11.98 2.58 1.45
N ASP A 132 -12.44 2.78 0.22
CA ASP A 132 -12.15 3.93 -0.64
C ASP A 132 -10.63 4.15 -0.77
N ASP A 133 -9.97 3.46 -1.72
CA ASP A 133 -8.49 3.39 -1.78
C ASP A 133 -7.77 4.75 -1.61
N GLY A 134 -6.91 4.82 -0.59
CA GLY A 134 -6.24 6.04 -0.17
C GLY A 134 -6.96 6.85 0.93
N TYR A 135 -8.24 6.58 1.22
CA TYR A 135 -8.95 7.16 2.35
C TYR A 135 -8.73 6.34 3.63
N TYR A 136 -8.98 5.03 3.61
CA TYR A 136 -8.72 4.19 4.76
C TYR A 136 -8.22 2.82 4.34
N SER A 137 -7.03 2.46 4.80
CA SER A 137 -6.45 1.14 4.58
C SER A 137 -5.99 0.54 5.90
N LYS A 138 -6.28 -0.75 6.08
CA LYS A 138 -5.64 -1.61 7.08
C LYS A 138 -4.79 -2.62 6.36
N ILE A 139 -3.47 -2.49 6.50
CA ILE A 139 -2.52 -3.29 5.75
C ILE A 139 -1.73 -4.16 6.72
N TYR A 140 -1.75 -5.48 6.52
CA TYR A 140 -0.91 -6.39 7.26
C TYR A 140 0.44 -6.55 6.55
N PHE A 141 1.50 -6.60 7.35
CA PHE A 141 2.87 -6.78 6.90
C PHE A 141 3.48 -7.98 7.61
N ARG A 142 3.90 -9.01 6.86
CA ARG A 142 4.60 -10.16 7.44
C ARG A 142 5.88 -9.71 8.14
N SER A 143 6.58 -8.76 7.53
CA SER A 143 7.73 -8.04 8.10
C SER A 143 7.43 -6.55 8.22
N PHE A 144 7.52 -6.00 9.43
CA PHE A 144 7.35 -4.55 9.64
C PHE A 144 8.43 -3.71 8.94
N ARG A 145 9.57 -4.31 8.57
CA ARG A 145 10.57 -3.64 7.73
C ARG A 145 9.99 -3.21 6.39
N ASP A 146 9.06 -3.99 5.83
CA ASP A 146 8.39 -3.65 4.58
C ASP A 146 7.49 -2.43 4.76
N PHE A 147 6.80 -2.29 5.89
CA PHE A 147 6.03 -1.07 6.18
C PHE A 147 6.93 0.19 6.14
N TYR A 148 8.09 0.17 6.80
CA TYR A 148 8.99 1.33 6.79
C TYR A 148 9.57 1.59 5.40
N ALA A 149 9.92 0.54 4.65
CA ALA A 149 10.40 0.69 3.27
C ALA A 149 9.34 1.35 2.38
N MET A 150 8.08 0.91 2.50
CA MET A 150 6.94 1.50 1.80
C MET A 150 6.73 2.96 2.19
N LEU A 151 6.65 3.26 3.48
CA LEU A 151 6.45 4.63 3.95
C LEU A 151 7.58 5.57 3.48
N GLY A 152 8.82 5.11 3.53
CA GLY A 152 9.99 5.87 3.09
C GLY A 152 10.00 6.12 1.58
N CYS A 153 9.49 5.18 0.78
CA CYS A 153 9.28 5.34 -0.65
C CYS A 153 8.19 6.39 -0.93
N VAL A 154 7.00 6.21 -0.34
CA VAL A 154 5.84 7.10 -0.56
C VAL A 154 6.14 8.55 -0.16
N VAL A 155 6.76 8.77 1.00
CA VAL A 155 7.14 10.12 1.45
C VAL A 155 8.16 10.76 0.50
N ALA A 156 9.20 10.01 0.08
CA ALA A 156 10.20 10.53 -0.85
C ALA A 156 9.61 10.90 -2.21
N GLU A 157 8.72 10.06 -2.75
CA GLU A 157 8.03 10.31 -4.00
C GLU A 157 7.13 11.54 -3.95
N ARG A 158 6.36 11.70 -2.86
CA ARG A 158 5.52 12.89 -2.67
C ARG A 158 6.34 14.18 -2.62
N ILE A 159 7.43 14.19 -1.86
CA ILE A 159 8.34 15.33 -1.82
C ILE A 159 8.91 15.62 -3.21
N ASN A 160 9.24 14.58 -3.99
CA ASN A 160 9.73 14.75 -5.36
C ASN A 160 8.67 15.34 -6.30
N ARG A 161 7.39 14.97 -6.15
CA ARG A 161 6.28 15.58 -6.91
C ARG A 161 6.10 17.06 -6.58
N ILE A 162 6.05 17.41 -5.29
CA ILE A 162 5.96 18.81 -4.83
C ILE A 162 7.12 19.66 -5.38
N LYS A 163 8.32 19.09 -5.52
CA LYS A 163 9.48 19.76 -6.15
C LYS A 163 9.31 20.00 -7.65
N GLY A 164 8.61 19.12 -8.35
CA GLY A 164 8.46 19.13 -9.82
C GLY A 164 7.43 20.11 -10.35
N GLU A 165 6.49 20.57 -9.52
CA GLU A 165 5.34 21.40 -9.93
C GLU A 165 5.64 22.91 -10.08
N LYS A 166 6.85 23.39 -9.76
CA LYS A 166 7.18 24.82 -9.90
C LYS A 166 7.40 25.20 -11.39
N PRO A 167 6.69 26.21 -11.93
CA PRO A 167 6.77 26.58 -13.35
C PRO A 167 8.19 26.95 -13.78
N PHE A 168 8.62 26.33 -14.88
CA PHE A 168 9.90 26.54 -15.54
C PHE A 168 9.96 27.93 -16.18
N LEU A 169 10.71 28.86 -15.60
CA LEU A 169 11.05 30.13 -16.28
C LEU A 169 12.52 30.26 -16.68
N PHE A 170 13.46 29.50 -16.08
CA PHE A 170 14.87 29.59 -16.46
C PHE A 170 15.59 28.25 -16.30
N GLY A 171 16.02 27.69 -17.44
CA GLY A 171 16.68 26.40 -17.55
C GLY A 171 17.82 26.21 -16.57
N ARG A 172 17.60 25.32 -15.59
CA ARG A 172 18.66 24.71 -14.77
C ARG A 172 18.37 23.22 -14.61
N LYS A 173 19.45 22.45 -14.63
CA LYS A 173 19.56 20.98 -14.52
C LYS A 173 18.44 20.35 -13.69
N LYS A 174 17.81 19.28 -14.21
CA LYS A 174 16.90 18.39 -13.46
C LYS A 174 17.49 18.15 -12.07
N ARG A 175 16.83 18.64 -11.02
CA ARG A 175 17.24 18.37 -9.64
C ARG A 175 17.18 16.85 -9.45
N LYS A 176 18.24 16.26 -8.90
CA LYS A 176 18.28 14.82 -8.63
C LYS A 176 17.10 14.47 -7.71
N ALA A 177 16.29 13.50 -8.12
CA ALA A 177 15.19 12.99 -7.31
C ALA A 177 15.73 12.47 -5.98
N LEU A 178 15.00 12.70 -4.89
CA LEU A 178 15.31 12.06 -3.62
C LEU A 178 15.16 10.55 -3.77
N PRO A 179 16.12 9.76 -3.27
CA PRO A 179 15.90 8.34 -3.08
C PRO A 179 14.85 8.10 -1.99
N ALA A 180 14.35 6.86 -1.89
CA ALA A 180 13.54 6.42 -0.76
C ALA A 180 14.26 6.72 0.56
N ILE A 181 13.48 7.13 1.58
CA ILE A 181 14.02 7.38 2.92
C ILE A 181 14.49 6.04 3.51
N PRO A 182 15.75 5.90 3.96
CA PRO A 182 16.23 4.68 4.58
C PRO A 182 15.41 4.31 5.82
N VAL A 183 15.17 3.01 6.04
CA VAL A 183 14.38 2.52 7.17
C VAL A 183 14.93 3.03 8.50
N GLU A 184 16.25 3.13 8.63
CA GLU A 184 16.97 3.58 9.81
C GLU A 184 16.62 5.02 10.20
N VAL A 185 16.18 5.85 9.26
CA VAL A 185 15.71 7.22 9.49
C VAL A 185 14.28 7.24 10.06
N LEU A 186 13.49 6.20 9.78
CA LEU A 186 12.11 6.07 10.25
C LEU A 186 12.01 5.36 11.62
N LEU A 187 13.00 4.54 11.99
CA LEU A 187 13.03 3.81 13.28
C LEU A 187 12.94 4.71 14.54
N PRO A 188 13.40 5.97 14.56
CA PRO A 188 13.16 6.84 15.70
C PRO A 188 11.69 7.28 15.87
N LEU A 189 10.85 7.12 14.84
CA LEU A 189 9.45 7.54 14.83
C LEU A 189 8.47 6.41 15.22
N LEU A 190 8.96 5.21 15.54
CA LEU A 190 8.12 4.03 15.79
C LEU A 190 7.11 4.24 16.90
N ASP A 191 7.55 4.76 18.03
CA ASP A 191 6.66 4.94 19.19
C ASP A 191 5.59 6.00 18.90
N LYS A 192 5.89 6.99 18.05
CA LYS A 192 4.87 7.93 17.55
C LYS A 192 3.87 7.22 16.64
N MET A 193 4.34 6.36 15.73
CA MET A 193 3.45 5.60 14.85
C MET A 193 2.56 4.64 15.64
N LYS A 194 3.00 4.10 16.79
CA LYS A 194 2.17 3.24 17.65
C LYS A 194 0.99 4.00 18.30
N GLU A 195 1.20 5.27 18.65
CA GLU A 195 0.15 6.15 19.18
C GLU A 195 -0.67 6.83 18.06
N GLY A 196 -0.25 6.67 16.80
CA GLY A 196 -0.78 7.39 15.65
C GLY A 196 0.05 8.64 15.34
N MET A 197 0.44 8.79 14.07
CA MET A 197 1.28 9.90 13.58
C MET A 197 0.72 10.46 12.28
N VAL A 198 0.72 11.78 12.15
CA VAL A 198 0.35 12.49 10.92
C VAL A 198 1.60 13.13 10.33
N ILE A 199 1.95 12.76 9.10
CA ILE A 199 3.00 13.41 8.32
C ILE A 199 2.32 14.43 7.42
N SER A 200 2.58 15.71 7.67
CA SER A 200 2.12 16.80 6.80
C SER A 200 3.24 17.31 5.90
N MET A 201 2.98 17.30 4.60
CA MET A 201 3.86 17.82 3.55
C MET A 201 3.43 19.21 3.07
N GLU A 202 2.29 19.74 3.54
CA GLU A 202 1.73 21.05 3.19
C GLU A 202 2.71 22.20 3.50
N TYR A 203 3.42 22.11 4.62
CA TYR A 203 4.36 23.14 5.09
C TYR A 203 5.83 22.69 5.00
N ALA A 204 6.16 21.72 4.15
CA ALA A 204 7.51 21.19 4.08
C ALA A 204 8.52 22.30 3.71
N VAL A 205 9.42 22.64 4.65
CA VAL A 205 10.45 23.67 4.47
C VAL A 205 11.71 22.99 3.96
N GLN A 206 12.10 23.30 2.73
CA GLN A 206 13.32 22.76 2.13
C GLN A 206 14.43 23.81 2.11
N THR A 207 15.60 23.43 2.63
CA THR A 207 16.88 24.10 2.37
C THR A 207 17.68 23.33 1.30
N ARG A 208 18.88 23.83 0.93
CA ARG A 208 19.78 23.08 0.03
C ARG A 208 20.26 21.75 0.63
N VAL A 209 20.17 21.58 1.95
CA VAL A 209 20.79 20.49 2.70
C VAL A 209 19.76 19.60 3.40
N GLN A 210 18.60 20.15 3.81
CA GLN A 210 17.60 19.42 4.59
C GLN A 210 16.17 19.72 4.14
N ILE A 211 15.26 18.84 4.53
CA ILE A 211 13.81 19.02 4.38
C ILE A 211 13.22 18.82 5.76
N GLU A 212 12.52 19.84 6.24
CA GLU A 212 11.79 19.82 7.50
C GLU A 212 10.30 19.60 7.18
N MET A 213 9.70 18.66 7.90
CA MET A 213 8.28 18.32 7.80
C MET A 213 7.71 18.25 9.21
N TYR A 214 6.42 18.53 9.32
CA TYR A 214 5.70 18.39 10.59
C TYR A 214 5.19 16.96 10.71
N VAL A 215 5.54 16.33 11.85
CA VAL A 215 5.20 14.96 12.25
C VAL A 215 4.63 14.93 13.65
#